data_AF-A0AAE3R4U8-F1
#
_entry.id   AF-A0AAE3R4U8-F1
#
_cell.length_a   1.000
_cell.length_b   1.000
_cell.length_c   1.000
_cell.angle_alpha   90.00
_cell.angle_beta   90.00
_cell.angle_gamma   90.00
#
_symmetry.space_group_name_H-M   'P 1'
#
loop_
_entity.id
_entity.type
_entity.pdbx_description
1 polymer ?
#
loop_
_entity_poly.entity_id
_entity_poly.type
_entity_poly.pdbx_seq_one_letter_code
_entity_poly.pdbx_strand_id
1 'polypeptide(L)'
;MTLYPSIPAYRFEAGKYQETEEKLLTEAALQIKINHRPYTVTMRTPGSEAWLTTGLLFTEGIITGMNDILSLQETIGANGLVQSIDIGLPKEIVTKKHIFNRSIASSSSCGICGKTELCDIEIPTGVLATGELTMDLIPSLFEQLRNHQILFDQTGGSHAAGIFNGEGLLLSAQEDIGRHNAVDKAIGELLTQQTLEQARILCVSGRISYEIVAKCVQAGIPFLLSVSAPSSLAVETCQHKGITLIAFCRNDRATVYTHTERVKTSILI
;
A
#
# COMPACT_ATOMS: atom_id res chain seq x y z
N MET A 1 -1.29 -8.02 23.19
CA MET A 1 -0.19 -7.05 22.98
C MET A 1 -0.80 -5.79 22.38
N THR A 2 -0.42 -4.60 22.85
CA THR A 2 -0.95 -3.33 22.32
C THR A 2 -0.26 -2.97 20.99
N LEU A 3 -1.05 -2.51 20.01
CA LEU A 3 -0.50 -2.01 18.72
C LEU A 3 0.14 -0.63 18.86
N TYR A 4 0.02 -0.01 20.03
CA TYR A 4 0.57 1.29 20.37
C TYR A 4 1.01 1.33 21.85
N PRO A 5 2.18 0.79 22.22
CA PRO A 5 2.70 0.91 23.59
C PRO A 5 2.90 2.38 23.99
N SER A 6 2.69 2.66 25.28
CA SER A 6 3.02 3.94 25.90
C SER A 6 4.48 3.94 26.33
N ILE A 7 5.23 4.95 25.90
CA ILE A 7 6.67 5.08 26.15
C ILE A 7 6.91 6.40 26.90
N PRO A 8 7.65 6.39 28.03
CA PRO A 8 8.05 7.61 28.72
C PRO A 8 8.90 8.51 27.81
N ALA A 9 8.58 9.80 27.79
CA ALA A 9 9.26 10.80 26.98
C ALA A 9 9.27 12.16 27.69
N TYR A 10 10.02 13.10 27.11
CA TYR A 10 10.00 14.51 27.52
C TYR A 10 9.46 15.35 26.37
N ARG A 11 8.43 16.14 26.64
CA ARG A 11 7.85 17.09 25.68
C ARG A 11 8.37 18.48 25.97
N PHE A 12 8.82 19.17 24.92
CA PHE A 12 9.09 20.60 24.98
C PHE A 12 7.91 21.37 24.39
N GLU A 13 7.21 22.12 25.22
CA GLU A 13 6.05 22.91 24.81
C GLU A 13 6.04 24.26 25.52
N ALA A 14 5.86 25.35 24.76
CA ALA A 14 5.83 26.72 25.27
C ALA A 14 7.01 27.07 26.21
N GLY A 15 8.23 26.62 25.89
CA GLY A 15 9.43 26.92 26.67
C GLY A 15 9.69 26.03 27.88
N LYS A 16 8.87 24.99 28.11
CA LYS A 16 8.98 24.08 29.26
C LYS A 16 9.25 22.65 28.80
N TYR A 17 10.10 21.94 29.54
CA TYR A 17 10.27 20.49 29.44
C TYR A 17 9.37 19.81 30.48
N GLN A 18 8.56 18.85 30.04
CA GLN A 18 7.67 18.08 30.91
C GLN A 18 7.77 16.59 30.58
N GLU A 19 7.80 15.75 31.61
CA GLU A 19 7.62 14.30 31.45
C GLU A 19 6.22 13.98 30.92
N THR A 20 6.13 13.05 29.99
CA THR A 20 4.88 12.60 29.38
C THR A 20 5.00 11.12 29.00
N GLU A 21 3.86 10.49 28.73
CA GLU A 21 3.82 9.19 28.07
C GLU A 21 3.26 9.37 26.66
N GLU A 22 4.03 8.94 25.66
CA GLU A 22 3.61 9.00 24.25
C GLU A 22 3.23 7.60 23.77
N LYS A 23 2.13 7.50 23.04
CA LYS A 23 1.74 6.25 22.35
C LYS A 23 2.48 6.17 21.03
N LEU A 24 3.31 5.15 20.86
CA LEU A 24 4.08 4.93 19.63
C LEU A 24 3.55 3.70 18.90
N LEU A 25 3.47 3.77 17.57
CA LEU A 25 3.04 2.64 16.75
C LEU A 25 4.02 1.47 16.88
N THR A 26 3.48 0.26 17.09
CA THR A 26 4.31 -0.95 17.13
C THR A 26 4.85 -1.26 15.73
N GLU A 27 6.17 -1.28 15.60
CA GLU A 27 6.91 -1.80 14.45
C GLU A 27 7.56 -3.14 14.83
N ALA A 28 7.44 -4.16 13.97
CA ALA A 28 8.23 -5.37 14.11
C ALA A 28 8.53 -6.00 12.74
N ALA A 29 9.40 -6.99 12.70
CA ALA A 29 9.74 -7.69 11.46
C ALA A 29 8.74 -8.81 11.15
N LEU A 30 8.45 -9.02 9.87
CA LEU A 30 7.76 -10.18 9.32
C LEU A 30 8.67 -10.86 8.29
N GLN A 31 8.96 -12.14 8.50
CA GLN A 31 9.63 -12.95 7.49
C GLN A 31 8.59 -13.62 6.58
N ILE A 32 8.68 -13.39 5.28
CA ILE A 32 7.85 -14.09 4.28
C ILE A 32 8.71 -15.19 3.67
N LYS A 33 8.15 -16.41 3.60
CA LYS A 33 8.73 -17.59 2.98
C LYS A 33 7.83 -18.06 1.85
N ILE A 34 8.44 -18.64 0.83
CA ILE A 34 7.74 -19.33 -0.26
C ILE A 34 8.27 -20.76 -0.30
N ASN A 35 7.38 -21.74 -0.12
CA ASN A 35 7.73 -23.16 -0.05
C ASN A 35 8.90 -23.42 0.91
N HIS A 36 8.81 -22.91 2.15
CA HIS A 36 9.82 -23.04 3.20
C HIS A 36 11.16 -22.33 2.95
N ARG A 37 11.34 -21.65 1.82
CA ARG A 37 12.54 -20.83 1.56
C ARG A 37 12.28 -19.37 1.91
N PRO A 38 13.22 -18.69 2.62
CA PRO A 38 13.14 -17.26 2.84
C PRO A 38 12.99 -16.50 1.53
N TYR A 39 11.97 -15.64 1.47
CA TYR A 39 11.70 -14.79 0.32
C TYR A 39 12.08 -13.34 0.60
N THR A 40 11.48 -12.74 1.64
CA THR A 40 11.79 -11.36 2.04
C THR A 40 11.51 -11.13 3.53
N VAL A 41 12.01 -10.03 4.06
CA VAL A 41 11.66 -9.52 5.39
C VAL A 41 11.19 -8.07 5.24
N THR A 42 10.04 -7.76 5.85
CA THR A 42 9.50 -6.40 5.89
C THR A 42 9.24 -5.97 7.32
N MET A 43 9.46 -4.69 7.61
CA MET A 43 9.00 -4.07 8.86
C MET A 43 7.55 -3.64 8.67
N ARG A 44 6.68 -3.97 9.63
CA ARG A 44 5.22 -3.78 9.52
C ARG A 44 4.58 -3.47 10.87
N THR A 45 3.39 -2.89 10.81
CA THR A 45 2.45 -2.85 11.93
C THR A 45 1.69 -4.18 12.02
N PRO A 46 1.72 -4.90 13.15
CA PRO A 46 1.05 -6.20 13.29
C PRO A 46 -0.47 -6.17 13.13
N GLY A 47 -1.08 -7.28 12.72
CA GLY A 47 -2.54 -7.51 12.73
C GLY A 47 -3.20 -7.81 11.39
N SER A 48 -2.45 -7.75 10.29
CA SER A 48 -2.95 -8.02 8.92
C SER A 48 -1.88 -8.67 8.04
N GLU A 49 -1.05 -9.53 8.63
CA GLU A 49 0.13 -10.12 8.00
C GLU A 49 -0.25 -11.00 6.80
N ALA A 50 -1.38 -11.71 6.87
CA ALA A 50 -1.91 -12.47 5.74
C ALA A 50 -2.22 -11.56 4.53
N TRP A 51 -2.95 -10.46 4.74
CA TRP A 51 -3.26 -9.49 3.67
C TRP A 51 -2.01 -8.78 3.16
N LEU A 52 -1.08 -8.40 4.06
CA LEU A 52 0.21 -7.84 3.65
C LEU A 52 0.96 -8.81 2.74
N THR A 53 1.02 -10.09 3.11
CA THR A 53 1.76 -11.10 2.35
C THR A 53 1.11 -11.38 1.00
N THR A 54 -0.21 -11.59 0.94
CA THR A 54 -0.91 -11.85 -0.32
C THR A 54 -0.87 -10.64 -1.25
N GLY A 55 -1.07 -9.44 -0.70
CA GLY A 55 -0.97 -8.18 -1.45
C GLY A 55 0.42 -7.94 -2.00
N LEU A 56 1.49 -8.15 -1.21
CA LEU A 56 2.87 -8.02 -1.65
C LEU A 56 3.19 -8.99 -2.80
N LEU A 57 2.86 -10.28 -2.63
CA LEU A 57 3.11 -11.27 -3.68
C LEU A 57 2.33 -10.98 -4.96
N PHE A 58 1.10 -10.47 -4.84
CA PHE A 58 0.30 -10.08 -5.99
C PHE A 58 0.88 -8.84 -6.68
N THR A 59 1.25 -7.80 -5.92
CA THR A 59 1.75 -6.55 -6.50
C THR A 59 3.15 -6.66 -7.10
N GLU A 60 3.96 -7.62 -6.63
CA GLU A 60 5.23 -8.00 -7.25
C GLU A 60 5.07 -8.93 -8.46
N GLY A 61 3.83 -9.28 -8.78
CA GLY A 61 3.47 -10.16 -9.88
C GLY A 61 3.93 -11.60 -9.66
N ILE A 62 4.08 -12.07 -8.42
CA ILE A 62 4.41 -13.47 -8.09
C ILE A 62 3.16 -14.34 -8.21
N ILE A 63 2.03 -13.88 -7.68
CA ILE A 63 0.72 -14.50 -7.85
C ILE A 63 -0.18 -13.62 -8.73
N THR A 64 -1.18 -14.24 -9.33
CA THR A 64 -2.23 -13.58 -10.12
C THR A 64 -3.55 -13.48 -9.36
N GLY A 65 -3.68 -14.21 -8.25
CA GLY A 65 -4.82 -14.17 -7.36
C GLY A 65 -4.72 -15.24 -6.26
N MET A 66 -5.74 -15.34 -5.43
CA MET A 66 -5.76 -16.28 -4.30
C MET A 66 -5.71 -17.76 -4.72
N ASN A 67 -6.16 -18.07 -5.94
CA ASN A 67 -6.16 -19.44 -6.47
C ASN A 67 -4.76 -20.01 -6.72
N ASP A 68 -3.72 -19.15 -6.79
CA ASP A 68 -2.33 -19.59 -6.91
C ASP A 68 -1.74 -20.06 -5.57
N ILE A 69 -2.41 -19.78 -4.45
CA ILE A 69 -1.91 -20.10 -3.10
C ILE A 69 -2.44 -21.46 -2.67
N LEU A 70 -1.52 -22.42 -2.46
CA LEU A 70 -1.83 -23.76 -1.97
C LEU A 70 -1.98 -23.80 -0.45
N SER A 71 -1.23 -22.96 0.27
CA SER A 71 -1.28 -22.87 1.73
C SER A 71 -0.72 -21.54 2.22
N LEU A 72 -1.20 -21.10 3.39
CA LEU A 72 -0.67 -19.98 4.15
C LEU A 72 -0.53 -20.43 5.61
N GLN A 73 0.70 -20.40 6.14
CA GLN A 73 0.98 -20.84 7.51
C GLN A 73 1.67 -19.72 8.29
N GLU A 74 1.05 -19.32 9.40
CA GLU A 74 1.62 -18.32 10.30
C GLU A 74 2.42 -19.00 11.40
N THR A 75 3.60 -18.44 11.69
CA THR A 75 4.38 -18.80 12.88
C THR A 75 4.30 -17.67 13.88
N ILE A 76 3.69 -17.94 15.03
CA ILE A 76 3.53 -16.98 16.12
C ILE A 76 4.77 -17.07 17.03
N GLY A 77 5.37 -15.91 17.31
CA GLY A 77 6.50 -15.78 18.20
C GLY A 77 6.14 -15.83 19.68
N ALA A 78 7.17 -15.90 20.53
CA ALA A 78 6.99 -15.83 21.99
C ALA A 78 6.32 -14.52 22.46
N ASN A 79 6.40 -13.44 21.68
CA ASN A 79 5.72 -12.17 21.93
C ASN A 79 4.24 -12.16 21.49
N GLY A 80 3.72 -13.29 20.97
CA GLY A 80 2.35 -13.40 20.47
C GLY A 80 2.10 -12.73 19.12
N LEU A 81 3.15 -12.20 18.45
CA LEU A 81 3.05 -11.62 17.12
C LEU A 81 3.40 -12.66 16.05
N VAL A 82 2.84 -12.49 14.85
CA VAL A 82 3.26 -13.26 13.68
C VAL A 82 4.71 -12.87 13.33
N GLN A 83 5.61 -13.84 13.43
CA GLN A 83 7.03 -13.68 13.10
C GLN A 83 7.33 -14.06 11.66
N SER A 84 6.64 -15.08 11.14
CA SER A 84 6.78 -15.46 9.74
C SER A 84 5.49 -15.99 9.14
N ILE A 85 5.33 -15.78 7.83
CA ILE A 85 4.32 -16.42 7.00
C ILE A 85 5.03 -17.27 5.95
N ASP A 86 4.60 -18.52 5.82
CA ASP A 86 5.04 -19.43 4.77
C ASP A 86 3.91 -19.66 3.77
N ILE A 87 4.14 -19.28 2.52
CA ILE A 87 3.20 -19.41 1.42
C ILE A 87 3.59 -20.61 0.56
N GLY A 88 2.67 -21.57 0.47
CA GLY A 88 2.77 -22.68 -0.48
C GLY A 88 2.36 -22.21 -1.88
N LEU A 89 3.27 -22.29 -2.85
CA LEU A 89 3.00 -22.01 -4.27
C LEU A 89 3.35 -23.22 -5.14
N PRO A 90 2.65 -23.43 -6.27
CA PRO A 90 3.03 -24.43 -7.26
C PRO A 90 4.47 -24.24 -7.77
N LYS A 91 5.19 -25.36 -8.01
CA LYS A 91 6.62 -25.33 -8.39
C LYS A 91 6.86 -24.58 -9.70
N GLU A 92 5.89 -24.65 -10.61
CA GLU A 92 5.89 -23.98 -11.89
C GLU A 92 5.91 -22.45 -11.75
N ILE A 93 5.17 -21.88 -10.78
CA ILE A 93 5.18 -20.43 -10.52
C ILE A 93 6.56 -20.02 -10.01
N VAL A 94 7.10 -20.77 -9.05
CA VAL A 94 8.40 -20.49 -8.44
C VAL A 94 9.53 -20.54 -9.47
N THR A 95 9.48 -21.52 -10.38
CA THR A 95 10.52 -21.71 -11.40
C THR A 95 10.41 -20.68 -12.51
N LYS A 96 9.21 -20.46 -13.07
CA LYS A 96 9.00 -19.54 -14.20
C LYS A 96 9.32 -18.08 -13.84
N LYS A 97 9.02 -17.66 -12.60
CA LYS A 97 9.21 -16.28 -12.17
C LYS A 97 10.58 -16.00 -11.57
N HIS A 98 11.49 -16.99 -11.58
CA HIS A 98 12.85 -16.86 -11.05
C HIS A 98 12.89 -16.18 -9.67
N ILE A 99 11.93 -16.54 -8.79
CA ILE A 99 11.64 -15.82 -7.54
C ILE A 99 12.89 -15.60 -6.70
N PHE A 100 13.80 -16.58 -6.67
CA PHE A 100 15.02 -16.57 -5.87
C PHE A 100 16.28 -16.07 -6.58
N ASN A 101 16.19 -15.69 -7.87
CA ASN A 101 17.29 -15.01 -8.57
C ASN A 101 17.22 -13.49 -8.38
N ARG A 102 16.14 -12.97 -7.80
CA ARG A 102 15.99 -11.56 -7.42
C ARG A 102 16.78 -11.31 -6.15
N SER A 103 17.88 -10.56 -6.24
CA SER A 103 18.61 -10.09 -5.05
C SER A 103 17.85 -8.95 -4.42
N ILE A 104 16.74 -9.21 -3.71
CA ILE A 104 16.00 -8.18 -2.96
C ILE A 104 16.83 -7.86 -1.71
N ALA A 105 17.80 -6.96 -1.88
CA ALA A 105 18.46 -6.35 -0.74
C ALA A 105 17.44 -5.42 -0.08
N SER A 106 16.80 -5.91 0.98
CA SER A 106 15.89 -5.17 1.86
C SER A 106 16.63 -4.08 2.67
N SER A 107 17.35 -3.21 1.99
CA SER A 107 18.02 -2.06 2.59
C SER A 107 17.38 -0.79 2.07
N SER A 108 16.64 -0.13 2.96
CA SER A 108 16.18 1.26 2.88
C SER A 108 14.97 1.55 1.99
N SER A 109 14.21 2.54 2.47
CA SER A 109 12.90 3.10 2.07
C SER A 109 12.73 3.53 0.59
N CYS A 110 13.55 3.03 -0.34
CA CYS A 110 13.54 3.39 -1.75
C CYS A 110 13.21 2.24 -2.73
N GLY A 111 13.20 0.97 -2.29
CA GLY A 111 12.59 -0.18 -3.01
C GLY A 111 13.08 -0.51 -4.45
N ILE A 112 13.94 0.33 -5.02
CA ILE A 112 14.76 0.05 -6.21
C ILE A 112 15.92 -0.90 -5.83
N CYS A 113 16.23 -1.05 -4.54
CA CYS A 113 17.27 -1.95 -4.04
C CYS A 113 16.86 -3.43 -4.24
N GLY A 114 17.15 -3.93 -5.43
CA GLY A 114 17.10 -5.36 -5.77
C GLY A 114 16.81 -5.70 -7.22
N LYS A 115 16.51 -4.69 -8.05
CA LYS A 115 16.51 -4.81 -9.51
C LYS A 115 17.94 -4.59 -10.02
N THR A 116 18.48 -5.57 -10.74
CA THR A 116 19.88 -5.57 -11.17
C THR A 116 20.11 -4.77 -12.45
N GLU A 117 19.06 -4.53 -13.25
CA GLU A 117 19.16 -3.69 -14.46
C GLU A 117 17.99 -2.70 -14.60
N LEU A 118 18.22 -1.58 -15.28
CA LEU A 118 17.19 -0.56 -15.60
C LEU A 118 16.04 -1.14 -16.42
N CYS A 119 16.27 -2.22 -17.17
CA CYS A 119 15.26 -2.97 -17.93
C CYS A 119 14.31 -3.80 -17.04
N ASP A 120 14.68 -4.08 -15.78
CA ASP A 120 13.80 -4.78 -14.83
C ASP A 120 12.66 -3.90 -14.30
N ILE A 121 12.62 -2.62 -14.69
CA ILE A 121 11.58 -1.62 -14.36
C ILE A 121 10.35 -1.82 -15.29
N GLU A 122 10.18 -2.98 -15.89
CA GLU A 122 8.91 -3.36 -16.49
C GLU A 122 7.85 -3.52 -15.40
N ILE A 123 6.92 -2.56 -15.36
CA ILE A 123 5.70 -2.71 -14.55
C ILE A 123 4.87 -3.80 -15.22
N PRO A 124 4.48 -4.85 -14.47
CA PRO A 124 3.63 -5.90 -15.02
C PRO A 124 2.35 -5.29 -15.61
N THR A 125 1.89 -5.87 -16.73
CA THR A 125 0.75 -5.35 -17.50
C THR A 125 -0.56 -5.68 -16.78
N GLY A 126 -1.05 -4.76 -15.98
CA GLY A 126 -2.44 -4.77 -15.52
C GLY A 126 -3.35 -4.12 -16.56
N VAL A 127 -4.53 -4.70 -16.80
CA VAL A 127 -5.59 -4.04 -17.56
C VAL A 127 -6.27 -3.05 -16.62
N LEU A 128 -6.13 -1.76 -16.90
CA LEU A 128 -6.81 -0.73 -16.13
C LEU A 128 -8.31 -0.71 -16.45
N ALA A 129 -9.14 -0.58 -15.41
CA ALA A 129 -10.54 -0.27 -15.62
C ALA A 129 -10.70 1.09 -16.32
N THR A 130 -11.73 1.22 -17.16
CA THR A 130 -12.12 2.51 -17.75
C THR A 130 -13.06 3.25 -16.80
N GLY A 131 -13.13 4.58 -16.93
CA GLY A 131 -14.05 5.40 -16.16
C GLY A 131 -13.67 6.87 -16.14
N GLU A 132 -14.54 7.65 -15.51
CA GLU A 132 -14.34 9.07 -15.22
C GLU A 132 -14.48 9.30 -13.71
N LEU A 133 -13.83 10.34 -13.19
CA LEU A 133 -13.88 10.74 -11.79
C LEU A 133 -14.38 12.18 -11.67
N THR A 134 -15.38 12.42 -10.85
CA THR A 134 -15.84 13.78 -10.53
C THR A 134 -15.03 14.35 -9.38
N MET A 135 -14.51 15.57 -9.54
CA MET A 135 -13.69 16.25 -8.51
C MET A 135 -14.40 16.38 -7.15
N ASP A 136 -15.72 16.56 -7.16
CA ASP A 136 -16.55 16.70 -5.95
C ASP A 136 -16.52 15.46 -5.06
N LEU A 137 -16.14 14.30 -5.59
CA LEU A 137 -16.02 13.07 -4.82
C LEU A 137 -14.80 13.11 -3.89
N ILE A 138 -13.72 13.79 -4.30
CA ILE A 138 -12.40 13.70 -3.66
C ILE A 138 -12.43 14.00 -2.15
N PRO A 139 -13.08 15.09 -1.67
CA PRO A 139 -13.13 15.36 -0.23
C PRO A 139 -13.75 14.20 0.57
N SER A 140 -14.84 13.63 0.08
CA SER A 140 -15.54 12.52 0.75
C SER A 140 -14.69 11.25 0.82
N LEU A 141 -13.85 10.97 -0.18
CA LEU A 141 -12.96 9.80 -0.16
C LEU A 141 -11.92 9.92 0.95
N PHE A 142 -11.30 11.11 1.08
CA PHE A 142 -10.28 11.34 2.10
C PHE A 142 -10.88 11.46 3.50
N GLU A 143 -12.10 11.98 3.64
CA GLU A 143 -12.84 11.94 4.90
C GLU A 143 -13.12 10.50 5.34
N GLN A 144 -13.65 9.67 4.45
CA GLN A 144 -13.87 8.25 4.71
C GLN A 144 -12.57 7.53 5.11
N LEU A 145 -11.47 7.76 4.38
CA LEU A 145 -10.16 7.20 4.73
C LEU A 145 -9.65 7.72 6.08
N ARG A 146 -9.93 8.97 6.44
CA ARG A 146 -9.53 9.52 7.73
C ARG A 146 -10.27 8.86 8.89
N ASN A 147 -11.56 8.60 8.72
CA ASN A 147 -12.39 7.96 9.74
C ASN A 147 -11.96 6.51 10.06
N HIS A 148 -11.13 5.90 9.23
CA HIS A 148 -10.58 4.56 9.43
C HIS A 148 -9.11 4.54 9.92
N GLN A 149 -8.54 5.70 10.26
CA GLN A 149 -7.14 5.85 10.70
C GLN A 149 -6.98 5.84 12.23
N ILE A 150 -7.45 4.77 12.86
CA ILE A 150 -7.47 4.65 14.33
C ILE A 150 -6.04 4.67 14.89
N LEU A 151 -5.09 3.97 14.26
CA LEU A 151 -3.71 3.91 14.73
C LEU A 151 -3.02 5.26 14.56
N PHE A 152 -3.28 5.96 13.46
CA PHE A 152 -2.77 7.31 13.26
C PHE A 152 -3.33 8.26 14.32
N ASP A 153 -4.63 8.22 14.62
CA ASP A 153 -5.23 9.08 15.64
C ASP A 153 -4.58 8.89 17.02
N GLN A 154 -4.14 7.67 17.32
CA GLN A 154 -3.47 7.37 18.59
C GLN A 154 -1.98 7.71 18.60
N THR A 155 -1.29 7.65 17.46
CA THR A 155 0.19 7.62 17.42
C THR A 155 0.84 8.65 16.50
N GLY A 156 0.09 9.16 15.52
CA GLY A 156 0.61 9.96 14.41
C GLY A 156 1.60 9.24 13.50
N GLY A 157 1.82 7.93 13.70
CA GLY A 157 2.98 7.20 13.16
C GLY A 157 2.68 6.23 12.01
N SER A 158 1.42 6.09 11.60
CA SER A 158 1.03 5.19 10.50
C SER A 158 0.86 5.93 9.17
N HIS A 159 0.91 5.16 8.09
CA HIS A 159 0.36 5.50 6.80
C HIS A 159 -0.91 4.67 6.57
N ALA A 160 -1.86 5.26 5.84
CA ALA A 160 -3.07 4.61 5.38
C ALA A 160 -3.16 4.55 3.85
N ALA A 161 -3.83 3.49 3.37
CA ALA A 161 -4.31 3.32 2.01
C ALA A 161 -5.80 2.93 2.04
N GLY A 162 -6.61 3.59 1.22
CA GLY A 162 -8.03 3.31 1.04
C GLY A 162 -8.35 3.00 -0.41
N ILE A 163 -9.12 1.94 -0.65
CA ILE A 163 -9.57 1.56 -1.99
C ILE A 163 -11.08 1.72 -2.07
N PHE A 164 -11.54 2.33 -3.16
CA PHE A 164 -12.95 2.65 -3.40
C PHE A 164 -13.40 2.13 -4.76
N ASN A 165 -14.71 1.90 -4.90
CA ASN A 165 -15.34 1.66 -6.20
C ASN A 165 -15.51 2.99 -7.00
N GLY A 166 -16.11 2.91 -8.18
CA GLY A 166 -16.32 4.09 -9.05
C GLY A 166 -17.34 5.09 -8.52
N GLU A 167 -18.15 4.70 -7.54
CA GLU A 167 -19.17 5.54 -6.89
C GLU A 167 -18.64 6.20 -5.60
N GLY A 168 -17.41 5.88 -5.20
CA GLY A 168 -16.78 6.37 -3.97
C GLY A 168 -17.19 5.61 -2.70
N LEU A 169 -17.73 4.40 -2.84
CA LEU A 169 -17.91 3.47 -1.72
C LEU A 169 -16.56 2.90 -1.31
N LEU A 170 -16.23 2.99 -0.03
CA LEU A 170 -15.03 2.39 0.55
C LEU A 170 -15.13 0.86 0.52
N LEU A 171 -14.16 0.21 -0.13
CA LEU A 171 -14.03 -1.24 -0.20
C LEU A 171 -13.02 -1.78 0.80
N SER A 172 -11.94 -1.03 1.06
CA SER A 172 -10.87 -1.41 2.01
C SER A 172 -10.18 -0.16 2.55
N ALA A 173 -9.81 -0.16 3.83
CA ALA A 173 -8.96 0.85 4.45
C ALA A 173 -7.97 0.17 5.41
N GLN A 174 -6.67 0.34 5.13
CA GLN A 174 -5.61 -0.34 5.87
C GLN A 174 -4.52 0.62 6.33
N GLU A 175 -4.01 0.39 7.53
CA GLU A 175 -2.90 1.14 8.13
C GLU A 175 -1.64 0.29 8.27
N ASP A 176 -0.49 0.93 8.09
CA ASP A 176 0.83 0.36 8.39
C ASP A 176 1.87 1.46 8.59
N ILE A 177 2.91 1.21 9.38
CA ILE A 177 4.07 2.11 9.48
C ILE A 177 4.71 2.38 8.10
N GLY A 178 4.67 1.39 7.20
CA GLY A 178 5.13 1.51 5.82
C GLY A 178 4.01 1.85 4.85
N ARG A 179 4.13 2.96 4.10
CA ARG A 179 3.14 3.33 3.06
C ARG A 179 2.92 2.25 2.00
N HIS A 180 3.96 1.48 1.65
CA HIS A 180 3.86 0.39 0.67
C HIS A 180 3.05 -0.78 1.24
N ASN A 181 3.33 -1.14 2.49
CA ASN A 181 2.60 -2.19 3.21
C ASN A 181 1.12 -1.84 3.39
N ALA A 182 0.79 -0.57 3.63
CA ALA A 182 -0.62 -0.14 3.73
C ALA A 182 -1.37 -0.42 2.40
N VAL A 183 -0.74 -0.12 1.26
CA VAL A 183 -1.31 -0.44 -0.07
C VAL A 183 -1.40 -1.95 -0.28
N ASP A 184 -0.36 -2.71 0.07
CA ASP A 184 -0.38 -4.17 -0.06
C ASP A 184 -1.47 -4.80 0.80
N LYS A 185 -1.63 -4.38 2.06
CA LYS A 185 -2.72 -4.83 2.91
C LYS A 185 -4.09 -4.55 2.29
N ALA A 186 -4.30 -3.34 1.77
CA ALA A 186 -5.59 -2.97 1.17
C ALA A 186 -5.91 -3.83 -0.06
N ILE A 187 -4.92 -4.08 -0.92
CA ILE A 187 -5.07 -4.96 -2.08
C ILE A 187 -5.27 -6.43 -1.63
N GLY A 188 -4.49 -6.89 -0.65
CA GLY A 188 -4.56 -8.24 -0.10
C GLY A 188 -5.89 -8.58 0.57
N GLU A 189 -6.51 -7.60 1.23
CA GLU A 189 -7.86 -7.70 1.76
C GLU A 189 -8.87 -7.96 0.62
N LEU A 190 -8.86 -7.14 -0.43
CA LEU A 190 -9.77 -7.29 -1.57
C LEU A 190 -9.52 -8.58 -2.37
N LEU A 191 -8.27 -9.05 -2.46
CA LEU A 191 -7.95 -10.35 -3.05
C LEU A 191 -8.58 -11.49 -2.25
N THR A 192 -8.47 -11.43 -0.92
CA THR A 192 -9.05 -12.44 -0.02
C THR A 192 -10.57 -12.45 -0.11
N GLN A 193 -11.19 -11.27 -0.25
CA GLN A 193 -12.64 -11.11 -0.42
C GLN A 193 -13.14 -11.38 -1.85
N GLN A 194 -12.25 -11.56 -2.82
CA GLN A 194 -12.57 -11.70 -4.25
C GLN A 194 -13.33 -10.49 -4.83
N THR A 195 -13.01 -9.28 -4.35
CA THR A 195 -13.69 -8.03 -4.74
C THR A 195 -12.76 -7.02 -5.40
N LEU A 196 -11.50 -7.37 -5.66
CA LEU A 196 -10.50 -6.46 -6.25
C LEU A 196 -10.96 -5.86 -7.59
N GLU A 197 -11.72 -6.62 -8.39
CA GLU A 197 -12.30 -6.16 -9.67
C GLU A 197 -13.27 -4.98 -9.55
N GLN A 198 -13.74 -4.65 -8.34
CA GLN A 198 -14.58 -3.49 -8.06
C GLN A 198 -13.75 -2.22 -7.78
N ALA A 199 -12.46 -2.37 -7.49
CA ALA A 199 -11.57 -1.27 -7.16
C ALA A 199 -11.39 -0.33 -8.36
N ARG A 200 -11.63 0.96 -8.15
CA ARG A 200 -11.46 2.01 -9.17
C ARG A 200 -10.53 3.12 -8.70
N ILE A 201 -10.52 3.41 -7.40
CA ILE A 201 -9.77 4.53 -6.84
C ILE A 201 -8.92 4.04 -5.67
N LEU A 202 -7.62 4.35 -5.71
CA LEU A 202 -6.70 4.16 -4.59
C LEU A 202 -6.34 5.53 -4.01
N CYS A 203 -6.69 5.78 -2.75
CA CYS A 203 -6.29 6.95 -1.99
C CYS A 203 -5.16 6.58 -1.02
N VAL A 204 -4.08 7.37 -0.98
CA VAL A 204 -2.97 7.16 -0.05
C VAL A 204 -2.67 8.41 0.78
N SER A 205 -2.32 8.20 2.04
CA SER A 205 -1.87 9.26 2.97
C SER A 205 -0.40 9.68 2.76
N GLY A 206 0.40 8.84 2.09
CA GLY A 206 1.82 9.06 1.85
C GLY A 206 2.13 9.67 0.49
N ARG A 207 3.42 9.97 0.25
CA ARG A 207 3.93 10.35 -1.08
C ARG A 207 3.76 9.22 -2.09
N ILE A 208 3.61 9.58 -3.36
CA ILE A 208 3.51 8.61 -4.46
C ILE A 208 4.89 8.43 -5.09
N SER A 209 5.48 7.25 -4.87
CA SER A 209 6.68 6.77 -5.58
C SER A 209 6.29 5.93 -6.79
N TYR A 210 7.27 5.64 -7.66
CA TYR A 210 7.12 4.67 -8.75
C TYR A 210 6.50 3.34 -8.27
N GLU A 211 6.92 2.85 -7.10
CA GLU A 211 6.44 1.57 -6.58
C GLU A 211 4.95 1.58 -6.23
N ILE A 212 4.44 2.67 -5.66
CA ILE A 212 3.00 2.83 -5.40
C ILE A 212 2.24 2.80 -6.74
N VAL A 213 2.77 3.45 -7.78
CA VAL A 213 2.18 3.39 -9.13
C VAL A 213 2.21 1.97 -9.67
N ALA A 214 3.32 1.24 -9.53
CA ALA A 214 3.44 -0.14 -9.99
C ALA A 214 2.43 -1.08 -9.31
N LYS A 215 2.22 -0.93 -7.99
CA LYS A 215 1.17 -1.66 -7.24
C LYS A 215 -0.23 -1.34 -7.78
N CYS A 216 -0.49 -0.06 -8.06
CA CYS A 216 -1.76 0.41 -8.63
C CYS A 216 -2.03 -0.19 -10.02
N VAL A 217 -1.01 -0.20 -10.89
CA VAL A 217 -1.08 -0.86 -12.21
C VAL A 217 -1.37 -2.35 -12.06
N GLN A 218 -0.63 -3.04 -11.20
CA GLN A 218 -0.81 -4.49 -11.01
C GLN A 218 -2.20 -4.84 -10.45
N ALA A 219 -2.78 -3.96 -9.63
CA ALA A 219 -4.15 -4.07 -9.14
C ALA A 219 -5.23 -3.65 -10.15
N GLY A 220 -4.86 -3.12 -11.32
CA GLY A 220 -5.82 -2.66 -12.33
C GLY A 220 -6.58 -1.39 -11.94
N ILE A 221 -6.08 -0.61 -10.97
CA ILE A 221 -6.77 0.56 -10.42
C ILE A 221 -6.40 1.82 -11.23
N PRO A 222 -7.37 2.45 -11.92
CA PRO A 222 -7.08 3.55 -12.85
C PRO A 222 -6.88 4.93 -12.21
N PHE A 223 -7.37 5.17 -10.99
CA PHE A 223 -7.26 6.47 -10.31
C PHE A 223 -6.40 6.35 -9.04
N LEU A 224 -5.34 7.15 -8.97
CA LEU A 224 -4.43 7.21 -7.82
C LEU A 224 -4.41 8.61 -7.22
N LEU A 225 -4.89 8.72 -5.99
CA LEU A 225 -5.09 9.96 -5.26
C LEU A 225 -4.17 10.03 -4.03
N SER A 226 -3.56 11.18 -3.74
CA SER A 226 -2.73 11.35 -2.53
C SER A 226 -2.90 12.71 -1.86
N VAL A 227 -2.79 12.72 -0.53
CA VAL A 227 -2.68 13.96 0.27
C VAL A 227 -1.32 14.67 0.11
N SER A 228 -0.29 13.95 -0.37
CA SER A 228 1.10 14.38 -0.44
C SER A 228 1.61 14.46 -1.89
N ALA A 229 2.90 14.79 -2.06
CA ALA A 229 3.50 14.98 -3.38
C ALA A 229 3.80 13.64 -4.10
N PRO A 230 3.66 13.59 -5.43
CA PRO A 230 4.25 12.53 -6.26
C PRO A 230 5.71 12.84 -6.60
N SER A 231 6.52 11.82 -6.93
CA SER A 231 7.82 12.03 -7.59
C SER A 231 7.64 12.26 -9.10
N SER A 232 8.65 12.86 -9.75
CA SER A 232 8.64 13.04 -11.21
C SER A 232 8.49 11.72 -11.96
N LEU A 233 9.23 10.68 -11.54
CA LEU A 233 9.14 9.35 -12.12
C LEU A 233 7.74 8.73 -11.93
N ALA A 234 7.07 8.98 -10.81
CA ALA A 234 5.70 8.51 -10.61
C ALA A 234 4.72 9.17 -11.59
N VAL A 235 4.86 10.49 -11.82
CA VAL A 235 4.04 11.23 -12.79
C VAL A 235 4.25 10.66 -14.20
N GLU A 236 5.50 10.53 -14.64
CA GLU A 236 5.85 9.95 -15.95
C GLU A 236 5.28 8.54 -16.11
N THR A 237 5.42 7.71 -15.07
CA THR A 237 4.91 6.34 -15.07
C THR A 237 3.38 6.31 -15.18
N CYS A 238 2.67 7.13 -14.42
CA CYS A 238 1.22 7.27 -14.52
C CYS A 238 0.79 7.69 -15.93
N GLN A 239 1.51 8.62 -16.55
CA GLN A 239 1.26 9.06 -17.92
C GLN A 239 1.37 7.89 -18.91
N HIS A 240 2.47 7.13 -18.86
CA HIS A 240 2.68 5.99 -19.75
C HIS A 240 1.74 4.81 -19.51
N LYS A 241 1.35 4.57 -18.25
CA LYS A 241 0.53 3.42 -17.88
C LYS A 241 -0.98 3.68 -17.91
N GLY A 242 -1.41 4.91 -18.17
CA GLY A 242 -2.84 5.24 -18.25
C GLY A 242 -3.53 5.47 -16.90
N ILE A 243 -2.75 5.69 -15.83
CA ILE A 243 -3.27 5.98 -14.48
C ILE A 243 -3.46 7.48 -14.32
N THR A 244 -4.67 7.90 -13.95
CA THR A 244 -4.98 9.29 -13.58
C THR A 244 -4.42 9.57 -12.19
N LEU A 245 -3.46 10.48 -12.11
CA LEU A 245 -2.77 10.85 -10.88
C LEU A 245 -3.30 12.19 -10.38
N ILE A 246 -3.79 12.21 -9.15
CA ILE A 246 -4.24 13.42 -8.47
C ILE A 246 -3.53 13.50 -7.12
N ALA A 247 -2.92 14.63 -6.80
CA ALA A 247 -2.15 14.79 -5.58
C ALA A 247 -2.49 16.09 -4.86
N PHE A 248 -1.93 16.24 -3.66
CA PHE A 248 -2.22 17.34 -2.75
C PHE A 248 -3.71 17.49 -2.40
N CYS A 249 -4.43 16.36 -2.35
CA CYS A 249 -5.86 16.23 -2.03
C CYS A 249 -6.13 16.52 -0.54
N ARG A 250 -6.23 17.79 -0.16
CA ARG A 250 -6.53 18.23 1.21
C ARG A 250 -7.02 19.68 1.21
N ASN A 251 -7.83 20.07 2.19
CA ASN A 251 -8.34 21.43 2.36
C ASN A 251 -9.01 21.96 1.07
N ASP A 252 -9.92 21.17 0.50
CA ASP A 252 -10.65 21.48 -0.75
C ASP A 252 -9.75 21.78 -1.96
N ARG A 253 -8.51 21.30 -1.92
CA ARG A 253 -7.54 21.42 -3.00
C ARG A 253 -7.19 20.03 -3.52
N ALA A 254 -7.04 19.92 -4.83
CA ALA A 254 -6.47 18.78 -5.53
C ALA A 254 -5.74 19.26 -6.79
N THR A 255 -4.70 18.54 -7.22
CA THR A 255 -3.93 18.86 -8.43
C THR A 255 -3.85 17.61 -9.29
N VAL A 256 -4.39 17.69 -10.51
CA VAL A 256 -4.38 16.58 -11.49
C VAL A 256 -3.10 16.68 -12.32
N TYR A 257 -2.36 15.57 -12.41
CA TYR A 257 -1.06 15.50 -13.08
C TYR A 257 -1.10 14.77 -14.41
N THR A 258 -1.97 13.77 -14.56
CA THR A 258 -2.01 12.89 -15.75
C THR A 258 -3.46 12.56 -16.12
N HIS A 259 -3.71 12.34 -17.41
CA HIS A 259 -5.02 11.92 -17.98
C HIS A 259 -6.19 12.80 -17.51
N THR A 260 -5.99 14.13 -17.56
CA THR A 260 -6.96 15.13 -17.09
C THR A 260 -8.32 15.03 -17.78
N GLU A 261 -8.38 14.50 -18.99
CA GLU A 261 -9.62 14.28 -19.75
C GLU A 261 -10.62 13.35 -19.04
N ARG A 262 -10.13 12.49 -18.11
CA ARG A 262 -10.93 11.58 -17.30
C ARG A 262 -11.47 12.21 -16.01
N VAL A 263 -11.10 13.45 -15.72
CA VAL A 263 -11.54 14.16 -14.53
C VAL A 263 -12.60 15.20 -14.92
N LYS A 264 -13.79 15.09 -14.32
CA LYS A 264 -14.89 16.02 -14.55
C LYS A 264 -15.02 17.00 -13.39
N THR A 265 -15.42 18.23 -13.73
CA THR A 265 -15.83 19.27 -12.78
C THR A 265 -17.32 19.53 -12.97
N SER A 266 -18.06 19.61 -11.87
CA SER A 266 -19.47 20.03 -11.87
C SER A 266 -19.61 21.55 -12.04
N ILE A 267 -18.49 22.28 -11.92
CA ILE A 267 -18.42 23.74 -12.09
C ILE A 267 -17.90 23.99 -13.50
N LEU A 268 -18.77 24.57 -14.34
CA LEU A 268 -18.37 25.18 -15.62
C LEU A 268 -17.31 26.25 -15.35
N ILE A 269 -16.15 26.11 -15.99
CA ILE A 269 -15.14 27.17 -16.08
C ILE A 269 -15.69 28.28 -16.98
#